data_AF-G0JT37-F1
#
_entry.id   AF-G0JT37-F1
#
_cell.length_a   1.000
_cell.length_b   1.000
_cell.length_c   1.000
_cell.angle_alpha   90.00
_cell.angle_beta   90.00
_cell.angle_gamma   90.00
#
_symmetry.space_group_name_H-M   'P 1'
#
loop_
_entity.id
_entity.type
_entity.pdbx_description
1 polymer ?
#
loop_
_entity_poly.entity_id
_entity_poly.type
_entity_poly.pdbx_seq_one_letter_code
_entity_poly.pdbx_strand_id
1 'polypeptide(L)'
;MSTSTLPNIDHVRKLLLYGGPLAQFQGELVKQPGQEISVAVLYQLALRYGVISPTAAREGLALLATAGTAGDAGRAILERVLTEGDFLAVRVMR
;
A
#
# COMPACT_ATOMS: atom_id res chain seq x y z
N MET A 1 -22.19 5.52 1.72
CA MET A 1 -20.78 5.04 1.72
C MET A 1 -20.17 5.44 0.39
N SER A 2 -19.20 6.33 0.37
CA SER A 2 -18.52 6.69 -0.88
C SER A 2 -17.81 5.46 -1.41
N THR A 3 -18.18 4.98 -2.60
CA THR A 3 -17.36 4.05 -3.37
C THR A 3 -16.03 4.75 -3.61
N SER A 4 -15.02 4.49 -2.76
CA SER A 4 -13.69 5.04 -2.96
C SER A 4 -13.12 4.36 -4.20
N THR A 5 -13.28 5.02 -5.34
CA THR A 5 -12.68 4.58 -6.60
C THR A 5 -11.18 4.59 -6.40
N LEU A 6 -10.53 3.44 -6.58
CA LEU A 6 -9.09 3.33 -6.51
C LEU A 6 -8.44 4.27 -7.55
N PRO A 7 -7.30 4.90 -7.23
CA PRO A 7 -6.63 5.81 -8.16
C PRO A 7 -6.11 5.08 -9.40
N ASN A 8 -6.02 5.78 -10.53
CA ASN A 8 -5.32 5.28 -11.72
C ASN A 8 -3.83 5.07 -11.40
N ILE A 9 -3.29 3.91 -11.77
CA ILE A 9 -1.89 3.51 -11.53
C ILE A 9 -1.11 3.21 -12.82
N ASP A 10 -1.58 3.65 -13.98
CA ASP A 10 -0.91 3.37 -15.26
C ASP A 10 0.50 3.97 -15.31
N HIS A 11 0.66 5.12 -14.65
CA HIS A 11 1.93 5.83 -14.52
C HIS A 11 2.84 5.27 -13.41
N VAL A 12 2.42 4.24 -12.66
CA VAL A 12 3.20 3.68 -11.55
C VAL A 12 3.95 2.44 -12.02
N ARG A 13 5.28 2.44 -11.94
CA ARG A 13 6.10 1.25 -12.17
C ARG A 13 6.34 0.46 -10.89
N LYS A 14 6.61 1.16 -9.78
CA LYS A 14 6.77 0.55 -8.46
C LYS A 14 6.55 1.54 -7.33
N LEU A 15 6.29 1.01 -6.14
CA LEU A 15 6.24 1.74 -4.88
C LEU A 15 7.48 1.40 -4.07
N LEU A 16 8.22 2.40 -3.62
CA LEU A 16 9.28 2.23 -2.63
C LEU A 16 8.70 2.54 -1.24
N LEU A 17 9.00 1.69 -0.27
CA LEU A 17 8.48 1.77 1.08
C LEU A 17 9.60 2.17 2.03
N TYR A 18 9.35 3.20 2.83
CA TYR A 18 10.28 3.71 3.83
C TYR A 18 9.60 3.76 5.20
N GLY A 19 10.29 3.39 6.26
CA GLY A 19 9.74 3.36 7.62
C GLY A 19 10.84 3.27 8.66
N GLY A 20 10.50 3.10 9.93
CA GLY A 20 11.46 3.14 11.02
C GLY A 20 11.82 4.57 11.43
N PRO A 21 12.50 4.71 12.59
CA PRO A 21 12.82 6.02 13.18
C PRO A 21 13.72 6.91 12.30
N LEU A 22 14.41 6.32 11.31
CA LEU A 22 15.31 7.02 10.40
C LEU A 22 14.81 7.07 8.94
N ALA A 23 13.54 6.74 8.69
CA ALA A 23 12.97 6.66 7.35
C ALA A 23 13.80 5.80 6.38
N GLN A 24 14.28 4.66 6.88
CA GLN A 24 15.11 3.74 6.10
C GLN A 24 14.27 2.98 5.07
N PHE A 25 14.92 2.49 4.03
CA PHE A 25 14.24 1.67 3.01
C PHE A 25 13.82 0.31 3.58
N GLN A 26 12.54 -0.02 3.43
CA GLN A 26 11.90 -1.22 4.00
C GLN A 26 11.47 -2.24 2.93
N GLY A 27 11.64 -1.91 1.65
CA GLY A 27 11.30 -2.77 0.52
C GLY A 27 10.58 -2.02 -0.61
N GLU A 28 10.19 -2.77 -1.64
CA GLU A 28 9.48 -2.24 -2.80
C GLU A 28 8.37 -3.17 -3.27
N LEU A 29 7.35 -2.60 -3.92
CA LEU A 29 6.30 -3.32 -4.63
C LEU A 29 6.31 -2.90 -6.09
N VAL A 30 6.68 -3.83 -6.98
CA VAL A 30 6.67 -3.61 -8.43
C VAL A 30 5.27 -3.85 -8.98
N LYS A 31 4.80 -2.98 -9.88
CA LYS A 31 3.52 -3.19 -10.58
C LYS A 31 3.67 -4.32 -11.58
N GLN A 32 3.21 -5.51 -11.20
CA GLN A 32 3.18 -6.70 -12.04
C GLN A 32 1.73 -7.08 -12.39
N PRO A 33 1.52 -7.78 -13.52
CA PRO A 33 0.21 -8.36 -13.86
C PRO A 33 -0.32 -9.23 -12.71
N GLY A 34 -1.56 -8.98 -12.31
CA GLY A 34 -2.20 -9.68 -11.20
C GLY A 34 -1.86 -9.14 -9.82
N GLN A 35 -1.17 -7.99 -9.70
CA GLN A 35 -0.90 -7.32 -8.41
C GLN A 35 -1.33 -5.84 -8.40
N GLU A 36 -2.03 -5.40 -9.44
CA GLU A 36 -2.43 -4.00 -9.65
C GLU A 36 -3.26 -3.48 -8.49
N ILE A 37 -4.16 -4.29 -7.93
CA ILE A 37 -5.00 -3.89 -6.80
C ILE A 37 -4.18 -3.61 -5.54
N SER A 38 -3.10 -4.38 -5.31
CA SER A 38 -2.17 -4.11 -4.20
C SER A 38 -1.49 -2.76 -4.38
N VAL A 39 -1.00 -2.45 -5.58
CA VAL A 39 -0.38 -1.15 -5.89
C VAL A 39 -1.39 -0.01 -5.74
N ALA A 40 -2.61 -0.18 -6.26
CA ALA A 40 -3.65 0.84 -6.23
C ALA A 40 -4.10 1.16 -4.80
N VAL A 41 -4.27 0.15 -3.94
CA VAL A 41 -4.64 0.35 -2.54
C VAL A 41 -3.52 1.06 -1.77
N LEU A 42 -2.27 0.57 -1.85
CA LEU A 42 -1.16 1.21 -1.14
C LEU A 42 -0.94 2.66 -1.60
N TYR A 43 -1.08 2.91 -2.91
CA TYR A 43 -1.00 4.25 -3.46
C TYR A 43 -2.14 5.16 -2.97
N GLN A 44 -3.38 4.66 -2.94
CA GLN A 44 -4.52 5.41 -2.40
C GLN A 44 -4.30 5.79 -0.94
N LEU A 45 -3.84 4.86 -0.11
CA LEU A 45 -3.58 5.11 1.30
C LEU A 45 -2.51 6.20 1.47
N ALA A 46 -1.43 6.13 0.69
CA ALA A 46 -0.39 7.16 0.69
C ALA A 46 -0.92 8.54 0.26
N LEU A 47 -1.75 8.61 -0.77
CA LEU A 47 -2.37 9.87 -1.21
C LEU A 47 -3.33 10.45 -0.16
N ARG A 48 -4.10 9.58 0.51
CA ARG A 48 -5.13 10.01 1.46
C ARG A 48 -4.56 10.39 2.82
N TYR A 49 -3.57 9.65 3.30
CA TYR A 49 -3.04 9.78 4.67
C TYR A 49 -1.62 10.37 4.73
N GLY A 50 -0.92 10.52 3.59
CA GLY A 50 0.49 10.91 3.52
C GLY A 50 1.45 9.77 3.87
N VAL A 51 1.11 8.94 4.86
CA VAL A 51 1.80 7.70 5.23
C VAL A 51 0.80 6.59 5.51
N ILE A 52 1.24 5.34 5.37
CA ILE A 52 0.47 4.16 5.77
C ILE A 52 0.72 3.93 7.27
N SER A 53 -0.14 4.51 8.10
CA SER A 53 -0.20 4.25 9.55
C SER A 53 -0.96 2.95 9.85
N PRO A 54 -0.92 2.42 11.08
CA PRO A 54 -1.75 1.29 11.48
C PRO A 54 -3.26 1.48 11.20
N THR A 55 -3.77 2.70 11.35
CA THR A 55 -5.17 3.01 11.00
C THR A 55 -5.42 2.89 9.50
N ALA A 56 -4.54 3.47 8.67
CA ALA A 56 -4.64 3.37 7.21
C ALA A 56 -4.47 1.91 6.74
N ALA A 57 -3.61 1.13 7.39
CA ALA A 57 -3.39 -0.26 7.07
C ALA A 57 -4.64 -1.12 7.27
N ARG A 58 -5.40 -0.91 8.35
CA ARG A 58 -6.70 -1.61 8.54
C ARG A 58 -7.70 -1.28 7.44
N GLU A 59 -7.75 -0.04 6.99
CA GLU A 59 -8.60 0.34 5.86
C GLU A 59 -8.14 -0.36 4.57
N GLY A 60 -6.84 -0.37 4.30
CA GLY A 60 -6.29 -1.09 3.14
C GLY A 60 -6.60 -2.59 3.15
N LEU A 61 -6.50 -3.24 4.31
CA LEU A 61 -6.86 -4.65 4.45
C LEU A 61 -8.34 -4.89 4.14
N ALA A 62 -9.23 -3.99 4.56
CA ALA A 62 -10.65 -4.08 4.20
C ALA A 62 -10.88 -3.93 2.68
N LEU A 63 -10.11 -3.05 2.01
CA LEU A 63 -10.17 -2.90 0.55
C LEU A 63 -9.64 -4.14 -0.20
N LEU A 64 -8.69 -4.88 0.39
CA LEU A 64 -8.09 -6.07 -0.21
C LEU A 64 -8.81 -7.39 0.15
N ALA A 65 -9.87 -7.34 0.97
CA ALA A 65 -10.54 -8.54 1.49
C ALA A 65 -11.09 -9.47 0.39
N THR A 66 -11.53 -8.91 -0.75
CA THR A 66 -12.10 -9.66 -1.88
C THR A 66 -11.15 -9.79 -3.06
N ALA A 67 -9.90 -9.32 -2.92
CA ALA A 67 -8.93 -9.26 -4.01
C ALA A 67 -8.33 -10.64 -4.39
N GLY A 68 -8.61 -11.70 -3.63
CA GLY A 68 -7.96 -12.99 -3.79
C GLY A 68 -6.43 -12.85 -3.72
N THR A 69 -5.71 -13.67 -4.50
CA THR A 69 -4.24 -13.67 -4.52
C THR A 69 -3.64 -12.37 -5.08
N ALA A 70 -4.41 -11.60 -5.86
CA ALA A 70 -3.95 -10.32 -6.39
C ALA A 70 -3.68 -9.25 -5.30
N GLY A 71 -4.30 -9.45 -4.12
CA GLY A 71 -4.11 -8.62 -2.94
C GLY A 71 -3.00 -9.12 -1.99
N ASP A 72 -2.39 -10.28 -2.22
CA ASP A 72 -1.48 -10.90 -1.23
C ASP A 72 -0.29 -10.01 -0.90
N ALA A 73 0.35 -9.42 -1.92
CA ALA A 73 1.51 -8.56 -1.73
C ALA A 73 1.16 -7.30 -0.91
N GLY A 74 0.03 -6.66 -1.21
CA GLY A 74 -0.48 -5.53 -0.46
C GLY A 74 -0.83 -5.92 0.97
N ARG A 75 -1.53 -7.04 1.18
CA ARG A 75 -1.89 -7.54 2.51
C ARG A 75 -0.66 -7.78 3.37
N ALA A 76 0.36 -8.45 2.85
CA ALA A 76 1.60 -8.71 3.60
C ALA A 76 2.28 -7.42 4.08
N ILE A 77 2.31 -6.38 3.24
CA ILE A 77 2.88 -5.07 3.61
C ILE A 77 2.04 -4.40 4.71
N LEU A 78 0.71 -4.43 4.60
CA LEU A 78 -0.19 -3.81 5.57
C LEU A 78 -0.22 -4.56 6.90
N GLU A 79 -0.17 -5.89 6.88
CA GLU A 79 -0.06 -6.73 8.07
C GLU A 79 1.25 -6.42 8.80
N ARG A 80 2.37 -6.27 8.08
CA ARG A 80 3.64 -5.85 8.68
C ARG A 80 3.52 -4.50 9.41
N VAL A 81 2.86 -3.52 8.80
CA VAL A 81 2.58 -2.20 9.44
C VAL A 81 1.83 -2.38 10.76
N LEU A 82 0.86 -3.29 10.81
CA LEU A 82 0.10 -3.56 12.04
C LEU A 82 0.93 -4.30 13.09
N THR A 83 1.74 -5.27 12.67
CA THR A 83 2.59 -6.07 13.57
C THR A 83 3.71 -5.24 14.19
N GLU A 84 4.37 -4.42 13.38
CA GLU A 84 5.48 -3.56 13.83
C GLU A 84 4.99 -2.31 14.58
N GLY A 85 3.74 -1.91 14.35
CA GLY A 85 3.15 -0.72 14.97
C GLY A 85 3.73 0.61 14.45
N ASP A 86 4.45 0.57 13.34
CA ASP A 86 5.12 1.73 12.74
C ASP A 86 4.42 2.18 11.45
N PHE A 87 4.75 3.36 10.92
CA PHE A 87 4.21 3.88 9.67
C PHE A 87 5.15 3.60 8.48
N LEU A 88 4.57 3.50 7.28
CA LEU A 88 5.31 3.46 6.02
C LEU A 88 5.03 4.69 5.16
N ALA A 89 6.06 5.44 4.82
CA ALA A 89 6.03 6.40 3.73
C ALA A 89 6.18 5.68 2.38
N VAL A 90 5.42 6.14 1.39
CA VAL A 90 5.40 5.54 0.04
C VAL A 90 5.94 6.54 -0.97
N ARG A 91 6.93 6.12 -1.75
CA ARG A 91 7.44 6.89 -2.89
C ARG A 91 7.08 6.19 -4.19
N VAL A 92 6.41 6.92 -5.09
CA VAL A 92 6.03 6.43 -6.42
C VAL A 92 7.21 6.56 -7.38
N MET A 93 7.50 5.46 -8.08
CA MET A 93 8.41 5.44 -9.23
C MET A 93 7.59 5.29 -10.51
N ARG A 94 7.84 6.17 -11.48
CA ARG A 94 7.12 6.25 -12.76
C ARG A 94 7.86 5.60 -13.91
#